data_AF-A0A6M6BKL3-F1
#
_entry.id   AF-A0A6M6BKL3-F1
#
_cell.length_a   1.000
_cell.length_b   1.000
_cell.length_c   1.000
_cell.angle_alpha   90.00
_cell.angle_beta   90.00
_cell.angle_gamma   90.00
#
_symmetry.space_group_name_H-M   'P 1'
#
loop_
_entity.id
_entity.type
_entity.pdbx_description
1 polymer ?
#
loop_
_entity_poly.entity_id
_entity_poly.type
_entity_poly.pdbx_seq_one_letter_code
_entity_poly.pdbx_strand_id
1 'polypeptide(L)'
;MTSSSQEWCGNTFKAIIDEGLHYNQSYNSYWDGQGAGRRQLRRPALFEDALPYVLRTMRFEQKSSFTVPLYELQQTSQAKPPELYKALVMTEEAHPYDTTEPAWRVTVSLQEQKQNVYWFAKRYPNVLLRQTTWDGRTLLLKQVRRYAYWPQTSPAPDSTAVGRPLT
;
A
#
# COMPACT_ATOMS: atom_id res chain seq x y z
N MET A 1 -6.06 2.29 -7.87
CA MET A 1 -4.69 2.61 -7.41
C MET A 1 -4.02 3.45 -8.49
N THR A 2 -3.30 4.51 -8.12
CA THR A 2 -2.51 5.31 -9.07
C THR A 2 -1.08 5.43 -8.55
N SER A 3 -0.12 5.29 -9.46
CA SER A 3 1.31 5.46 -9.21
C SER A 3 1.90 6.38 -10.28
N SER A 4 2.83 7.25 -9.89
CA SER A 4 3.52 8.16 -10.81
C SER A 4 4.99 8.28 -10.45
N SER A 5 5.84 8.46 -11.46
CA SER A 5 7.25 8.83 -11.29
C SER A 5 7.51 10.16 -11.98
N GLN A 6 8.12 11.11 -11.27
CA GLN A 6 8.59 12.37 -11.82
C GLN A 6 10.12 12.38 -11.81
N GLU A 7 10.69 12.43 -13.01
CA GLU A 7 12.13 12.44 -13.25
C GLU A 7 12.48 13.60 -14.18
N TRP A 8 13.77 13.88 -14.37
CA TRP A 8 14.23 14.95 -15.29
C TRP A 8 13.64 14.79 -16.71
N CYS A 9 13.52 13.55 -17.17
CA CYS A 9 13.02 13.22 -18.51
C CYS A 9 11.50 13.37 -18.66
N GLY A 10 10.76 13.60 -17.57
CA GLY A 10 9.31 13.81 -17.61
C GLY A 10 8.56 13.07 -16.51
N ASN A 11 7.23 13.06 -16.64
CA ASN A 11 6.32 12.36 -15.74
C ASN A 11 5.78 11.09 -16.40
N THR A 12 5.68 10.02 -15.63
CA THR A 12 5.04 8.77 -16.03
C THR A 12 3.96 8.43 -15.02
N PHE A 13 2.86 7.81 -15.46
CA PHE A 13 1.84 7.33 -14.54
C PHE A 13 1.25 6.00 -14.97
N LYS A 14 0.73 5.26 -14.00
CA LYS A 14 -0.12 4.08 -14.15
C LYS A 14 -1.30 4.22 -13.20
N ALA A 15 -2.51 4.12 -13.73
CA ALA A 15 -3.76 4.12 -12.98
C ALA A 15 -4.50 2.80 -13.23
N ILE A 16 -4.83 2.08 -12.16
CA ILE A 16 -5.52 0.81 -12.19
C ILE A 16 -6.88 0.97 -11.52
N ILE A 17 -7.93 0.65 -12.27
CA ILE A 17 -9.32 0.67 -11.84
C ILE A 17 -9.86 -0.76 -11.86
N ASP A 18 -10.64 -1.12 -10.85
CA ASP A 18 -11.36 -2.40 -10.83
C ASP A 18 -12.74 -2.24 -11.48
N GLU A 19 -12.97 -2.94 -12.60
CA GLU A 19 -14.23 -2.93 -13.35
C GLU A 19 -15.05 -4.22 -13.13
N GLY A 20 -14.76 -4.99 -12.07
CA GLY A 20 -15.50 -6.20 -11.71
C GLY A 20 -14.98 -7.47 -12.39
N LEU A 21 -14.94 -7.52 -13.73
CA LEU A 21 -14.47 -8.70 -14.47
C LEU A 21 -12.95 -8.69 -14.71
N HIS A 22 -12.36 -7.50 -14.81
CA HIS A 22 -10.95 -7.27 -15.07
C HIS A 22 -10.51 -5.98 -14.38
N TYR A 23 -9.20 -5.76 -14.30
CA TYR A 23 -8.68 -4.44 -14.00
C TYR A 23 -8.38 -3.70 -15.31
N ASN A 24 -8.71 -2.42 -15.35
CA ASN A 24 -8.33 -1.54 -16.45
C ASN A 24 -7.12 -0.70 -16.02
N GLN A 25 -5.99 -0.87 -16.70
CA GLN A 25 -4.79 -0.09 -16.48
C GLN A 25 -4.64 0.97 -17.58
N SER A 26 -4.73 2.24 -17.21
CA SER A 26 -4.31 3.37 -18.05
C SER A 26 -2.88 3.77 -17.70
N TYR A 27 -2.06 4.10 -18.69
CA TYR A 27 -0.67 4.48 -18.48
C TYR A 27 -0.19 5.57 -19.43
N ASN A 28 0.85 6.30 -19.02
CA ASN A 28 1.63 7.20 -19.85
C ASN A 28 3.11 7.08 -19.45
N SER A 29 3.97 6.91 -20.44
CA SER A 29 5.42 6.76 -20.29
C SER A 29 6.16 7.47 -21.43
N TYR A 30 7.24 8.18 -21.11
CA TYR A 30 8.13 8.81 -22.10
C TYR A 30 9.14 7.85 -22.70
N TRP A 31 9.24 6.62 -22.19
CA TRP A 31 10.16 5.62 -22.73
C TRP A 31 9.77 5.27 -24.17
N ASP A 32 10.79 5.05 -25.00
CA ASP A 32 10.60 4.79 -26.42
C ASP A 32 9.64 3.62 -26.66
N GLY A 33 8.70 3.81 -27.59
CA GLY A 33 7.66 2.84 -27.93
C GLY A 33 6.56 2.61 -26.88
N GLN A 34 6.53 3.32 -25.74
CA GLN A 34 5.52 3.09 -24.69
C GLN A 34 4.36 4.08 -24.74
N GLY A 35 4.64 5.38 -24.76
CA GLY A 35 3.65 6.45 -24.91
C GLY A 35 2.48 6.35 -23.91
N ALA A 36 1.30 6.78 -24.36
CA ALA A 36 0.05 6.65 -23.62
C ALA A 36 -0.78 5.46 -24.12
N GLY A 37 -1.44 4.75 -23.21
CA GLY A 37 -2.27 3.62 -23.59
C GLY A 37 -3.14 3.07 -22.46
N ARG A 38 -3.86 2.00 -22.79
CA ARG A 38 -4.69 1.24 -21.88
C ARG A 38 -4.53 -0.25 -22.12
N ARG A 39 -4.63 -1.06 -21.08
CA ARG A 39 -4.68 -2.52 -21.18
C ARG A 39 -5.55 -3.12 -20.10
N GLN A 40 -6.13 -4.28 -20.41
CA GLN A 40 -6.86 -5.09 -19.44
C GLN A 40 -5.89 -6.02 -18.70
N LEU A 41 -6.06 -6.12 -17.39
CA LEU A 41 -5.35 -7.07 -16.53
C LEU A 41 -6.36 -8.05 -15.92
N ARG A 42 -5.95 -9.30 -15.78
CA ARG A 42 -6.80 -10.42 -15.36
C ARG A 42 -7.17 -10.32 -13.89
N ARG A 43 -8.40 -10.77 -13.58
CA ARG A 43 -8.86 -11.09 -12.21
C ARG A 43 -8.96 -12.61 -11.98
N PRO A 44 -8.91 -13.07 -10.72
CA PRO A 44 -8.50 -12.32 -9.52
C PRO A 44 -6.97 -12.19 -9.45
N ALA A 45 -6.46 -11.01 -9.05
CA ALA A 45 -5.04 -10.80 -8.78
C ALA A 45 -4.84 -9.66 -7.79
N LEU A 46 -3.80 -9.75 -6.96
CA LEU A 46 -3.30 -8.64 -6.16
C LEU A 46 -2.22 -7.87 -6.94
N PHE A 47 -1.80 -6.72 -6.42
CA PHE A 47 -0.67 -5.94 -6.93
C PHE A 47 0.40 -5.84 -5.85
N GLU A 48 1.67 -5.97 -6.22
CA GLU A 48 2.80 -5.85 -5.28
C GLU A 48 2.74 -4.52 -4.50
N ASP A 49 2.37 -3.42 -5.16
CA ASP A 49 2.22 -2.08 -4.58
C ASP A 49 1.15 -2.00 -3.49
N ALA A 50 0.18 -2.92 -3.51
CA ALA A 50 -0.90 -2.99 -2.51
C ALA A 50 -0.55 -3.86 -1.29
N LEU A 51 0.47 -4.72 -1.39
CA LEU A 51 0.80 -5.70 -0.34
C LEU A 51 0.99 -5.08 1.06
N PRO A 52 1.68 -3.92 1.22
CA PRO A 52 1.80 -3.26 2.52
C PRO A 52 0.47 -2.95 3.22
N TYR A 53 -0.62 -2.84 2.46
CA TYR A 53 -1.96 -2.53 2.96
C TYR A 53 -2.83 -3.78 3.03
N VAL A 54 -2.87 -4.59 1.97
CA VAL A 54 -3.73 -5.77 1.87
C VAL A 54 -3.34 -6.82 2.92
N LEU A 55 -2.04 -7.05 3.12
CA LEU A 55 -1.59 -8.07 4.07
C LEU A 55 -1.95 -7.71 5.53
N ARG A 56 -2.19 -6.42 5.86
CA ARG A 56 -2.60 -6.00 7.21
C ARG A 56 -3.96 -6.55 7.63
N THR A 57 -4.81 -6.92 6.67
CA THR A 57 -6.17 -7.41 6.93
C THR A 57 -6.22 -8.93 7.12
N MET A 58 -5.07 -9.62 7.08
CA MET A 58 -5.01 -11.06 7.28
C MET A 58 -5.37 -11.45 8.72
N ARG A 59 -5.90 -12.66 8.88
CA ARG A 59 -6.13 -13.31 10.18
C ARG A 59 -4.88 -14.08 10.57
N PHE A 60 -3.87 -13.36 11.04
CA PHE A 60 -2.52 -13.89 11.24
C PHE A 60 -2.43 -15.07 12.22
N GLU A 61 -3.33 -15.13 13.19
CA GLU A 61 -3.40 -16.19 14.21
C GLU A 61 -3.61 -17.58 13.61
N GLN A 62 -4.19 -17.64 12.40
CA GLN A 62 -4.38 -18.88 11.66
C GLN A 62 -3.09 -19.40 11.02
N LYS A 63 -1.99 -18.63 11.07
CA LYS A 63 -0.68 -18.96 10.47
C LYS A 63 -0.83 -19.44 9.03
N SER A 64 -1.64 -18.72 8.27
CA SER A 64 -2.08 -19.14 6.95
C SER A 64 -0.91 -19.28 5.96
N SER A 65 -0.98 -20.31 5.14
CA SER A 65 -0.15 -20.48 3.94
C SER A 65 -1.08 -20.63 2.74
N PHE A 66 -0.96 -19.74 1.76
CA PHE A 66 -1.82 -19.77 0.57
C PHE A 66 -1.12 -19.16 -0.63
N THR A 67 -1.66 -19.46 -1.81
CA THR A 67 -1.16 -18.92 -3.08
C THR A 67 -2.14 -17.91 -3.65
N VAL A 68 -1.63 -16.82 -4.23
CA VAL A 68 -2.43 -15.77 -4.84
C VAL A 68 -1.79 -15.28 -6.14
N PRO A 69 -2.57 -15.03 -7.22
CA PRO A 69 -2.05 -14.34 -8.38
C PRO A 69 -1.65 -12.90 -8.01
N LEU A 70 -0.46 -12.47 -8.39
CA LEU A 70 0.08 -11.18 -8.01
C LEU A 70 0.78 -10.52 -9.20
N TYR A 71 0.32 -9.34 -9.58
CA TYR A 71 1.03 -8.49 -10.53
C TYR A 71 2.28 -7.89 -9.91
N GLU A 72 3.36 -7.87 -10.69
CA GLU A 72 4.62 -7.22 -10.34
C GLU A 72 4.44 -5.74 -9.94
N LEU A 73 5.48 -5.17 -9.34
CA LEU A 73 5.53 -3.77 -8.96
C LEU A 73 5.17 -2.80 -10.10
N GLN A 74 4.20 -1.93 -9.86
CA GLN A 74 3.74 -0.91 -10.79
C GLN A 74 4.42 0.45 -10.55
N GLN A 75 5.07 0.67 -9.41
CA GLN A 75 5.93 1.82 -9.11
C GLN A 75 7.26 1.80 -9.89
N THR A 76 7.18 1.90 -11.22
CA THR A 76 8.33 2.02 -12.14
C THR A 76 8.03 3.07 -13.20
N SER A 77 9.05 3.68 -13.82
CA SER A 77 8.82 4.65 -14.90
C SER A 77 8.43 4.02 -16.24
N GLN A 78 8.61 2.70 -16.39
CA GLN A 78 8.23 1.99 -17.62
C GLN A 78 6.79 1.48 -17.55
N ALA A 79 6.09 1.55 -18.68
CA ALA A 79 4.77 0.98 -18.92
C ALA A 79 4.88 -0.34 -19.71
N LYS A 80 5.76 -1.25 -19.27
CA LYS A 80 5.75 -2.64 -19.76
C LYS A 80 4.48 -3.35 -19.29
N PRO A 81 3.95 -4.33 -20.05
CA PRO A 81 2.90 -5.21 -19.53
C PRO A 81 3.40 -5.89 -18.24
N PRO A 82 2.65 -5.84 -17.14
CA PRO A 82 3.13 -6.37 -15.89
C PRO A 82 3.13 -7.89 -15.87
N GLU A 83 4.21 -8.48 -15.36
CA GLU A 83 4.28 -9.92 -15.11
C GLU A 83 3.27 -10.33 -14.02
N LEU A 84 2.64 -11.50 -14.21
CA LEU A 84 1.69 -12.08 -13.25
C LEU A 84 2.31 -13.31 -12.60
N TYR A 85 2.62 -13.19 -11.32
CA TYR A 85 3.17 -14.25 -10.48
C TYR A 85 2.07 -15.12 -9.87
N LYS A 86 2.43 -16.38 -9.57
CA LYS A 86 1.67 -17.23 -8.65
C LYS A 86 2.39 -17.21 -7.30
N ALA A 87 2.13 -16.17 -6.51
CA ALA A 87 2.90 -15.89 -5.30
C ALA A 87 2.44 -16.76 -4.11
N LEU A 88 3.39 -17.31 -3.36
CA LEU A 88 3.13 -18.01 -2.10
C LEU A 88 3.25 -17.03 -0.92
N VAL A 89 2.20 -16.93 -0.13
CA VAL A 89 2.14 -16.11 1.08
C VAL A 89 2.16 -17.04 2.29
N MET A 90 3.10 -16.80 3.20
CA MET A 90 3.25 -17.56 4.44
C MET A 90 3.30 -16.60 5.63
N THR A 91 2.58 -16.94 6.70
CA THR A 91 2.55 -16.17 7.94
C THR A 91 3.10 -16.98 9.10
N GLU A 92 3.97 -16.35 9.89
CA GLU A 92 4.52 -16.91 11.11
C GLU A 92 4.71 -15.81 12.18
N GLU A 93 5.14 -16.22 13.37
CA GLU A 93 5.54 -15.27 14.40
C GLU A 93 6.92 -14.70 14.07
N ALA A 94 7.06 -13.39 14.16
CA ALA A 94 8.36 -12.76 13.98
C ALA A 94 9.30 -13.11 15.14
N HIS A 95 10.60 -13.12 14.87
CA HIS A 95 11.59 -13.27 15.93
C HIS A 95 11.54 -12.02 16.83
N PRO A 96 11.67 -12.12 18.17
CA PRO A 96 11.65 -10.97 19.07
C PRO A 96 12.70 -9.87 18.77
N TYR A 97 13.73 -10.17 17.99
CA TYR A 97 14.79 -9.24 17.60
C TYR A 97 14.59 -8.62 16.21
N ASP A 98 13.53 -9.00 15.48
CA ASP A 98 13.26 -8.45 14.14
C ASP A 98 12.70 -7.03 14.18
N THR A 99 11.94 -6.72 15.25
CA THR A 99 11.17 -5.47 15.43
C THR A 99 11.16 -5.04 16.89
N THR A 100 10.80 -3.79 17.15
CA THR A 100 10.76 -3.22 18.50
C THR A 100 9.53 -3.63 19.33
N GLU A 101 8.49 -4.18 18.69
CA GLU A 101 7.30 -4.74 19.34
C GLU A 101 6.96 -6.11 18.72
N PRO A 102 6.16 -6.96 19.41
CA PRO A 102 5.75 -8.26 18.88
C PRO A 102 5.05 -8.15 17.52
N ALA A 103 5.48 -8.98 16.58
CA ALA A 103 5.01 -8.91 15.20
C ALA A 103 4.68 -10.29 14.60
N TRP A 104 3.86 -10.25 13.56
CA TRP A 104 3.70 -11.30 12.58
C TRP A 104 4.70 -11.07 11.44
N ARG A 105 5.38 -12.12 11.01
CA ARG A 105 6.24 -12.12 9.84
C ARG A 105 5.47 -12.74 8.68
N VAL A 106 5.36 -11.99 7.59
CA VAL A 106 4.72 -12.45 6.36
C VAL A 106 5.76 -12.51 5.26
N THR A 107 5.97 -13.71 4.74
CA THR A 107 6.84 -13.95 3.60
C THR A 107 5.99 -14.09 2.34
N VAL A 108 6.34 -13.35 1.29
CA VAL A 108 5.71 -13.41 -0.03
C VAL A 108 6.76 -13.80 -1.06
N SER A 109 6.70 -15.04 -1.51
CA SER A 109 7.57 -15.59 -2.55
C SER A 109 6.92 -15.39 -3.91
N LEU A 110 7.46 -14.47 -4.72
CA LEU A 110 6.92 -14.06 -6.02
C LEU A 110 7.25 -15.11 -7.10
N GLN A 111 8.50 -15.53 -7.13
CA GLN A 111 9.09 -16.53 -8.02
C GLN A 111 10.38 -17.06 -7.37
N GLU A 112 11.10 -17.95 -8.07
CA GLU A 112 12.43 -18.38 -7.62
C GLU A 112 13.33 -17.16 -7.37
N GLN A 113 13.92 -17.12 -6.17
CA GLN A 113 14.82 -16.07 -5.68
C GLN A 113 14.21 -14.65 -5.52
N LYS A 114 12.93 -14.42 -5.81
CA LYS A 114 12.26 -13.13 -5.52
C LYS A 114 11.34 -13.27 -4.32
N GLN A 115 11.81 -12.82 -3.15
CA GLN A 115 11.06 -12.86 -1.90
C GLN A 115 10.94 -11.47 -1.27
N ASN A 116 9.72 -11.11 -0.89
CA ASN A 116 9.43 -9.95 -0.05
C ASN A 116 9.05 -10.42 1.36
N VAL A 117 9.45 -9.68 2.38
CA VAL A 117 9.13 -9.98 3.79
C VAL A 117 8.58 -8.73 4.47
N TYR A 118 7.51 -8.91 5.23
CA TYR A 118 6.79 -7.86 5.92
C TYR A 118 6.63 -8.22 7.38
N TRP A 119 6.76 -7.24 8.26
CA TRP A 119 6.51 -7.40 9.69
C TRP A 119 5.36 -6.51 10.10
N PHE A 120 4.28 -7.10 10.57
CA PHE A 120 3.09 -6.39 11.04
C PHE A 120 2.97 -6.53 12.54
N ALA A 121 2.73 -5.43 13.27
CA ALA A 121 2.46 -5.50 14.71
C ALA A 121 1.33 -6.49 15.02
N LYS A 122 1.45 -7.29 16.07
CA LYS A 122 0.33 -8.14 16.52
C LYS A 122 -0.86 -7.30 17.02
N ARG A 123 -0.59 -6.06 17.43
CA ARG A 123 -1.63 -5.12 17.87
C ARG A 123 -2.36 -4.53 16.67
N TYR A 124 -3.68 -4.62 16.68
CA TYR A 124 -4.56 -3.97 15.71
C TYR A 124 -4.30 -2.45 15.67
N PRO A 125 -4.18 -1.79 14.50
CA PRO A 125 -4.57 -2.25 13.16
C PRO A 125 -3.45 -2.92 12.35
N ASN A 126 -2.59 -3.71 13.00
CA ASN A 126 -1.53 -4.50 12.35
C ASN A 126 -0.59 -3.61 11.53
N VAL A 127 -0.07 -2.55 12.16
CA VAL A 127 0.77 -1.57 11.47
C VAL A 127 2.02 -2.26 10.91
N LEU A 128 2.41 -1.92 9.68
CA LEU A 128 3.66 -2.39 9.08
C LEU A 128 4.83 -1.74 9.83
N LEU A 129 5.65 -2.57 10.47
CA LEU A 129 6.82 -2.16 11.23
C LEU A 129 8.09 -2.16 10.38
N ARG A 130 8.22 -3.16 9.51
CA ARG A 130 9.38 -3.36 8.66
C ARG A 130 8.96 -4.03 7.36
N GLN A 131 9.70 -3.75 6.29
CA GLN A 131 9.60 -4.46 5.02
C GLN A 131 10.99 -4.61 4.41
N THR A 132 11.25 -5.75 3.79
CA THR A 132 12.41 -5.99 2.92
C THR A 132 11.91 -6.58 1.61
N THR A 133 12.36 -6.05 0.49
CA THR A 133 12.00 -6.55 -0.84
C THR A 133 13.16 -7.27 -1.50
N TRP A 134 12.85 -8.11 -2.48
CA TRP A 134 13.83 -8.92 -3.21
C TRP A 134 14.89 -8.09 -3.94
N ASP A 135 14.59 -6.84 -4.27
CA ASP A 135 15.49 -5.89 -4.92
C ASP A 135 16.34 -5.06 -3.92
N GLY A 136 16.32 -5.43 -2.64
CA GLY A 136 17.16 -4.84 -1.60
C GLY A 136 16.57 -3.61 -0.91
N ARG A 137 15.41 -3.09 -1.35
CA ARG A 137 14.76 -1.98 -0.63
C ARG A 137 14.32 -2.44 0.76
N THR A 138 14.54 -1.55 1.73
CA THR A 138 14.14 -1.78 3.13
C THR A 138 13.36 -0.58 3.63
N LEU A 139 12.23 -0.84 4.28
CA LEU A 139 11.47 0.17 5.00
C LEU A 139 11.43 -0.20 6.48
N LEU A 140 11.56 0.81 7.33
CA LEU A 140 11.40 0.71 8.77
C LEU A 140 10.48 1.83 9.26
N LEU A 141 9.48 1.46 10.05
CA LEU A 141 8.55 2.40 10.65
C LEU A 141 9.27 3.22 11.72
N LYS A 142 9.39 4.53 11.48
CA LYS A 142 9.97 5.46 12.46
C LYS A 142 8.95 5.91 13.51
N GLN A 143 7.74 6.26 13.07
CA GLN A 143 6.69 6.77 13.95
C GLN A 143 5.31 6.66 13.30
N VAL A 144 4.27 6.49 14.11
CA VAL A 144 2.87 6.67 13.71
C VAL A 144 2.33 7.92 14.40
N ARG A 145 1.68 8.80 13.64
CA ARG A 145 0.96 9.97 14.16
C ARG A 145 -0.44 10.01 13.55
N ARG A 146 -1.43 10.43 14.33
CA ARG A 146 -2.81 10.63 13.87
C ARG A 146 -3.22 12.05 14.23
N TYR A 147 -3.71 12.79 13.25
CA TYR A 147 -4.16 14.16 13.41
C TYR A 147 -5.63 14.24 12.98
N ALA A 148 -6.41 15.09 13.63
CA ALA A 148 -7.74 15.42 13.13
C ALA A 148 -7.60 16.15 11.79
N TYR A 149 -8.21 15.59 10.75
CA TYR A 149 -8.14 16.15 9.40
C TYR A 149 -8.93 17.48 9.27
N TRP A 150 -9.97 17.65 10.11
CA TRP A 150 -10.71 18.89 10.24
C TRP A 150 -10.62 19.40 11.68
N PRO A 151 -10.13 20.62 11.95
CA PRO A 151 -10.28 21.22 13.26
C PRO A 151 -11.76 21.50 13.51
N GLN A 152 -12.33 20.97 14.58
CA GLN A 152 -13.64 21.40 15.05
C GLN A 152 -13.50 22.84 15.56
N THR A 153 -14.04 23.81 14.85
CA THR A 153 -14.27 25.13 15.41
C THR A 153 -15.32 25.02 16.51
N SER A 154 -14.95 25.41 17.73
CA SER A 154 -15.88 25.53 18.86
C SER A 154 -17.05 26.48 18.51
N PRO A 155 -18.27 26.27 19.03
CA PRO A 155 -19.34 27.23 18.84
C PRO A 155 -18.97 28.58 19.47
N ALA A 156 -19.40 29.67 18.84
CA ALA A 156 -19.21 31.02 19.36
C ALA A 156 -19.84 31.14 20.77
N PRO A 157 -19.23 31.89 21.69
CA PRO A 157 -19.80 32.11 23.01
C PRO A 157 -21.16 32.82 22.88
N ASP A 158 -22.16 32.27 23.56
CA ASP A 158 -23.49 32.86 23.71
C ASP A 158 -23.36 34.31 24.20
N SER A 159 -23.90 35.25 23.41
CA SER A 159 -24.08 36.63 23.85
C SER A 159 -25.31 36.75 24.75
N THR A 160 -25.25 36.11 25.91
CA THR A 160 -26.10 36.49 27.05
C THR A 160 -25.34 37.53 27.88
N ALA A 161 -25.37 38.79 27.45
CA ALA A 161 -24.92 39.91 28.26
C ALA A 161 -25.77 41.16 27.96
N VAL A 162 -26.87 41.25 28.72
CA VAL A 162 -27.32 42.43 29.48
C VAL A 162 -26.98 43.79 28.87
N GLY A 163 -27.99 44.50 28.38
CA GLY A 163 -27.87 45.90 27.97
C GLY A 163 -29.21 46.64 27.91
N ARG A 164 -29.69 47.12 29.06
CA ARG A 164 -30.54 48.33 29.19
C ARG A 164 -30.27 48.91 30.58
N PRO A 165 -30.33 50.25 30.83
CA PRO A 165 -30.74 51.38 29.97
C PRO A 165 -29.67 52.51 29.92
N LEU A 166 -29.85 53.61 29.15
CA LEU A 166 -30.37 54.91 29.64
C LEU A 166 -30.77 55.82 28.46
N THR A 167 -32.06 56.10 28.31
CA THR A 167 -32.71 57.44 28.29
C THR A 167 -34.21 57.25 28.17
#